data_AF-A0A831NXP2-F1
#
_entry.id   AF-A0A831NXP2-F1
#
_cell.length_a   1.000
_cell.length_b   1.000
_cell.length_c   1.000
_cell.angle_alpha   90.00
_cell.angle_beta   90.00
_cell.angle_gamma   90.00
#
_symmetry.space_group_name_H-M   'P 1'
#
loop_
_entity.id
_entity.type
_entity.pdbx_description
1 polymer ?
#
loop_
_entity_poly.entity_id
_entity_poly.type
_entity_poly.pdbx_seq_one_letter_code
_entity_poly.pdbx_strand_id
1 'polypeptide(L)' 'VHLFNFDRQIYGAQIGVTFIDKIRDDKKFSSFDELQQQILLDAARARKILQVKSN' A
#
# COMPACT_ATOMS: atom_id res chain seq x y z
N VAL A 1 -6.86 2.70 -0.99
CA VAL A 1 -5.48 3.05 -1.40
C VAL A 1 -4.75 3.56 -0.17
N HIS A 2 -3.52 3.13 0.06
CA HIS A 2 -2.66 3.65 1.13
C HIS A 2 -1.55 4.49 0.48
N LEU A 3 -1.50 5.79 0.79
CA LEU A 3 -0.51 6.72 0.24
C LEU A 3 0.69 6.79 1.21
N PHE A 4 1.90 6.55 0.71
CA PHE A 4 3.09 6.63 1.53
C PHE A 4 3.45 8.08 1.87
N ASN A 5 3.92 8.31 3.09
CA ASN A 5 4.43 9.60 3.57
C ASN A 5 3.41 10.74 3.35
N PHE A 6 2.13 10.45 3.55
CA PHE A 6 1.01 11.36 3.31
C PHE A 6 0.08 11.40 4.52
N ASP A 7 -0.13 12.58 5.08
CA ASP A 7 -0.82 12.81 6.36
C ASP A 7 -1.99 13.80 6.26
N ARG A 8 -2.50 14.04 5.04
CA ARG A 8 -3.59 15.00 4.78
C ARG A 8 -4.90 14.31 4.44
N GLN A 9 -6.00 15.00 4.67
CA GLN A 9 -7.31 14.56 4.19
C GLN A 9 -7.58 15.11 2.79
N ILE A 10 -7.99 14.25 1.88
CA ILE A 10 -8.28 14.60 0.47
C ILE A 10 -9.66 14.08 0.03
N TYR A 11 -10.59 13.95 0.99
CA TYR A 11 -11.96 13.57 0.66
C TYR A 11 -12.58 14.61 -0.28
N GLY A 12 -13.20 14.14 -1.37
CA GLY A 12 -13.77 15.00 -2.42
C GLY A 12 -12.76 15.48 -3.48
N ALA A 13 -11.45 15.25 -3.30
CA ALA A 13 -10.46 15.57 -4.32
C ALA A 13 -10.45 14.53 -5.44
N GLN A 14 -10.21 14.98 -6.67
CA GLN A 14 -9.92 14.09 -7.80
C GLN A 14 -8.42 13.74 -7.82
N ILE A 15 -8.12 12.45 -7.99
CA ILE A 15 -6.75 11.94 -8.11
C ILE A 15 -6.62 11.03 -9.32
N GLY A 16 -5.47 11.10 -9.99
CA GLY A 16 -5.08 10.14 -11.02
C GLY A 16 -4.39 8.93 -10.39
N VAL A 17 -4.67 7.73 -10.91
CA VAL A 17 -4.07 6.48 -10.46
C VAL A 17 -3.57 5.70 -11.67
N THR A 18 -2.33 5.23 -11.61
CA THR A 18 -1.71 4.37 -12.63
C THR A 18 -1.19 3.10 -11.98
N PHE A 19 -1.44 1.95 -12.61
CA PHE A 19 -0.89 0.67 -12.17
C PHE A 19 0.57 0.54 -12.58
N ILE A 20 1.42 0.04 -11.68
CA ILE A 20 2.86 -0.12 -11.91
C ILE A 20 3.23 -1.60 -11.90
N ASP A 21 2.91 -2.32 -10.82
CA ASP A 21 3.21 -3.74 -10.70
C ASP A 21 2.19 -4.43 -9.80
N LYS A 22 1.97 -5.73 -10.01
CA LYS A 22 1.09 -6.56 -9.21
C LYS A 22 1.86 -7.15 -8.03
N ILE A 23 1.49 -6.75 -6.82
CA ILE A 23 2.14 -7.22 -5.58
C ILE A 23 1.67 -8.64 -5.21
N ARG A 24 0.38 -8.92 -5.33
CA ARG A 24 -0.27 -10.11 -4.77
C ARG A 24 -1.67 -10.33 -5.37
N ASP A 25 -2.14 -11.58 -5.37
CA ASP A 25 -3.55 -11.98 -5.58
C ASP A 25 -4.40 -11.88 -4.30
N ASP A 26 -5.73 -11.89 -4.43
CA ASP A 26 -6.63 -11.86 -3.28
C ASP A 26 -6.36 -13.03 -2.31
N LYS A 27 -6.42 -12.72 -1.01
CA LYS A 27 -6.08 -13.64 0.08
C LYS A 27 -7.06 -13.38 1.23
N LYS A 28 -7.64 -14.45 1.76
CA LYS A 28 -8.41 -14.43 3.01
C LYS A 28 -7.45 -14.52 4.19
N PHE A 29 -7.75 -13.79 5.26
CA PHE A 29 -7.00 -13.86 6.52
C PHE A 29 -7.90 -14.43 7.60
N SER A 30 -7.31 -15.22 8.49
CA SER A 30 -8.05 -15.85 9.59
C SER A 30 -8.15 -14.93 10.82
N SER A 31 -7.32 -13.89 10.88
CA SER A 31 -7.30 -12.92 11.98
C SER A 31 -6.92 -11.50 11.51
N PHE A 32 -7.19 -10.53 12.38
CA PHE A 32 -6.75 -9.15 12.20
C PHE A 32 -5.22 -9.03 12.17
N ASP A 33 -4.52 -9.77 13.04
CA ASP A 33 -3.07 -9.74 13.11
C ASP A 33 -2.42 -10.23 11.81
N GLU A 34 -2.94 -11.30 11.22
CA GLU A 34 -2.46 -11.80 9.92
C GLU A 34 -2.65 -10.76 8.80
N LEU A 35 -3.81 -10.09 8.78
CA LEU A 35 -4.08 -9.01 7.83
C LEU A 35 -3.11 -7.84 8.04
N GLN A 36 -2.90 -7.42 9.29
CA GLN A 36 -1.98 -6.33 9.62
C GLN A 36 -0.56 -6.65 9.14
N GLN A 37 -0.06 -7.86 9.45
CA GLN A 37 1.26 -8.30 9.01
C GLN A 37 1.37 -8.32 7.48
N GLN A 38 0.34 -8.80 6.78
CA GLN A 38 0.34 -8.78 5.32
C GLN A 38 0.39 -7.36 4.76
N ILE A 39 -0.36 -6.41 5.34
CA ILE A 39 -0.32 -5.00 4.90
C ILE A 39 1.09 -4.42 5.02
N LEU A 40 1.80 -4.72 6.12
CA LEU A 40 3.18 -4.28 6.32
C LEU A 40 4.13 -4.86 5.26
N LEU A 41 3.98 -6.14 4.93
CA LEU A 41 4.76 -6.81 3.88
C LEU A 41 4.46 -6.23 2.49
N ASP A 42 3.19 -6.01 2.17
CA ASP A 42 2.73 -5.45 0.90
C ASP A 42 3.26 -4.01 0.74
N ALA A 43 3.22 -3.20 1.82
CA ALA A 43 3.80 -1.85 1.85
C ALA A 43 5.31 -1.85 1.65
N ALA A 44 6.05 -2.75 2.31
CA ALA A 44 7.49 -2.88 2.14
C ALA A 44 7.86 -3.29 0.71
N ARG A 45 7.10 -4.20 0.09
CA ARG A 45 7.29 -4.61 -1.31
C ARG A 45 6.99 -3.47 -2.28
N ALA A 46 5.90 -2.72 -2.05
CA ALA A 46 5.57 -1.55 -2.85
C ALA A 46 6.68 -0.48 -2.81
N ARG A 47 7.25 -0.18 -1.64
CA ARG A 47 8.37 0.76 -1.51
C ARG A 47 9.59 0.32 -2.30
N LYS A 48 9.90 -0.99 -2.31
CA LYS A 48 10.99 -1.56 -3.12
C LYS A 48 10.72 -1.42 -4.62
N ILE A 49 9.52 -1.76 -5.08
CA ILE A 49 9.11 -1.63 -6.49
C ILE A 49 9.23 -0.17 -6.96
N LEU A 50 8.76 0.76 -6.14
CA LEU A 50 8.79 2.20 -6.43
C LEU A 50 10.18 2.82 -6.21
N GLN A 51 11.17 2.06 -5.72
CA GLN A 51 12.51 2.52 -5.34
C GLN A 51 12.48 3.76 -4.40
N VAL A 52 11.45 3.87 -3.55
CA VAL A 52 11.32 4.99 -2.61
C VAL A 52 12.38 4.81 -1.53
N LYS A 53 13.46 5.61 -1.58
CA LYS A 53 14.47 5.64 -0.51
C LYS A 53 13.80 6.11 0.79
N SER A 54 13.97 5.34 1.86
CA SER A 54 13.80 5.88 3.21
C SER A 54 14.95 6.85 3.43
N ASN A 55 14.64 8.15 3.56
CA ASN A 55 15.59 9.18 3.90
C ASN A 55 15.62 9.39 5.42
#